data_AF-A0AAW9A7Q9-F1
#
_entry.id   AF-A0AAW9A7Q9-F1
#
_cell.length_a   1.000
_cell.length_b   1.000
_cell.length_c   1.000
_cell.angle_alpha   90.00
_cell.angle_beta   90.00
_cell.angle_gamma   90.00
#
_symmetry.space_group_name_H-M   'P 1'
#
loop_
_entity.id
_entity.type
_entity.pdbx_description
1 polymer ?
#
loop_
_entity_poly.entity_id
_entity_poly.type
_entity_poly.pdbx_seq_one_letter_code
_entity_poly.pdbx_strand_id
1 'polypeptide(L)'
;MDARTVRTLMDIQAMQTLGSVQSFSSVQETTSTLFSDMMTIALDDINNKSFNPNSVMNQSFGMLDGLRSMESLLYKGSSNVYLPKGLEFVLQKNDFSSTDDSSGNTNFSGFIKRAAETYGLPVNLITSVIKQESDFNNTAVSGAGAMGLMQLMPGTAKFLGVQDSFDPEQNIMGGAKYLRQMLDQFGNIELALAAYNAGPGNVKKYDGIPPFKETQNYVSKVLNYYKT
;
A
#
# COMPACT_ATOMS: atom_id res chain seq x y z
N MET A 1 -18.01 9.39 -17.06
CA MET A 1 -18.08 7.94 -17.38
C MET A 1 -18.67 7.80 -18.78
N ASP A 2 -18.10 6.95 -19.63
CA ASP A 2 -18.61 6.72 -21.00
C ASP A 2 -19.89 5.87 -20.96
N ALA A 3 -20.92 6.26 -21.70
CA ALA A 3 -22.21 5.59 -21.78
C ALA A 3 -22.10 4.13 -22.26
N ARG A 4 -21.04 3.83 -23.02
CA ARG A 4 -20.72 2.46 -23.44
C ARG A 4 -20.37 1.56 -22.26
N THR A 5 -19.58 2.06 -21.30
CA THR A 5 -19.18 1.30 -20.10
C THR A 5 -20.35 1.02 -19.18
N VAL A 6 -21.29 1.97 -19.05
CA VAL A 6 -22.51 1.81 -18.24
C VAL A 6 -23.43 0.74 -18.84
N ARG A 7 -23.54 0.71 -20.18
CA ARG A 7 -24.34 -0.31 -20.88
C ARG A 7 -23.77 -1.72 -20.73
N THR A 8 -22.46 -1.86 -20.85
CA THR A 8 -21.78 -3.16 -20.64
C THR A 8 -21.96 -3.68 -19.23
N LEU A 9 -21.95 -2.80 -18.22
CA LEU A 9 -22.19 -3.18 -16.82
C LEU A 9 -23.64 -3.59 -16.58
N MET A 10 -24.62 -2.90 -17.20
CA MET A 10 -26.04 -3.28 -17.12
C MET A 10 -26.30 -4.65 -17.79
N ASP A 11 -25.69 -4.91 -18.95
CA ASP A 11 -25.85 -6.20 -19.64
C ASP A 11 -25.24 -7.36 -18.83
N ILE A 12 -24.11 -7.13 -18.15
CA ILE A 12 -23.49 -8.12 -17.25
C ILE A 12 -24.40 -8.43 -16.04
N GLN A 13 -25.08 -7.43 -15.48
CA GLN A 13 -26.01 -7.64 -14.36
C GLN A 13 -27.29 -8.35 -14.79
N ALA A 14 -27.85 -8.02 -15.96
CA ALA A 14 -29.03 -8.71 -16.48
C ALA A 14 -28.75 -10.21 -16.76
N MET A 15 -27.54 -10.55 -17.20
CA MET A 15 -27.15 -11.96 -17.38
C MET A 15 -26.96 -12.72 -16.06
N GLN A 16 -26.61 -12.05 -14.96
CA GLN A 16 -26.47 -12.68 -13.64
C GLN A 16 -27.82 -12.97 -12.96
N THR A 17 -28.86 -12.20 -13.29
CA THR A 17 -30.21 -12.40 -12.73
C THR A 17 -31.02 -13.45 -13.48
N LEU A 18 -30.74 -13.66 -14.77
CA LEU A 18 -31.40 -14.67 -15.61
C LEU A 18 -30.85 -16.09 -15.42
N GLY A 19 -29.70 -16.26 -14.76
CA GLY A 19 -29.10 -17.57 -14.45
C GLY A 19 -29.70 -18.30 -13.25
N SER A 20 -30.56 -17.65 -12.46
CA SER A 20 -31.15 -18.20 -11.24
C SER A 20 -32.66 -18.41 -11.36
N VAL A 21 -33.10 -19.25 -12.30
CA VAL A 21 -34.47 -19.79 -12.29
C VAL A 21 -34.42 -21.30 -12.32
N GLN A 22 -33.87 -21.89 -11.26
CA GLN A 22 -34.40 -23.15 -10.76
C GLN A 22 -33.88 -23.44 -9.35
N SER A 23 -34.85 -23.49 -8.43
CA SER A 23 -34.85 -24.34 -7.23
C SER A 23 -34.49 -23.67 -5.88
N PHE A 24 -35.58 -23.43 -5.13
CA PHE A 24 -35.75 -23.42 -3.66
C PHE A 24 -35.30 -22.21 -2.82
N SER A 25 -36.31 -21.40 -2.50
CA SER A 25 -36.75 -20.93 -1.18
C SER A 25 -35.75 -20.22 -0.24
N SER A 26 -36.09 -18.94 -0.02
CA SER A 26 -35.73 -18.07 1.11
C SER A 26 -34.28 -17.64 1.27
N VAL A 27 -33.75 -16.85 0.32
CA VAL A 27 -32.92 -15.65 0.62
C VAL A 27 -33.05 -14.72 -0.59
N GLN A 28 -34.02 -13.82 -0.59
CA GLN A 28 -34.12 -12.79 -1.64
C GLN A 28 -34.55 -11.47 -1.04
N GLU A 29 -33.72 -10.93 -0.14
CA GLU A 29 -33.84 -9.54 0.30
C GLU A 29 -32.50 -8.82 0.52
N THR A 30 -31.36 -9.51 0.61
CA THR A 30 -30.11 -8.88 1.11
C THR A 30 -29.16 -8.33 0.04
N THR A 31 -29.20 -8.81 -1.20
CA THR A 31 -28.37 -8.24 -2.29
C THR A 31 -29.05 -7.04 -2.96
N SER A 32 -30.39 -7.02 -2.95
CA SER A 32 -31.17 -5.89 -3.42
C SER A 32 -31.03 -4.67 -2.51
N THR A 33 -30.85 -4.85 -1.20
CA THR A 33 -30.72 -3.74 -0.25
C THR A 33 -29.37 -3.05 -0.36
N LEU A 34 -28.26 -3.79 -0.36
CA LEU A 34 -26.93 -3.15 -0.40
C LEU A 34 -26.68 -2.38 -1.70
N PHE A 35 -27.11 -2.91 -2.84
CA PHE A 35 -27.01 -2.21 -4.12
C PHE A 35 -28.00 -1.05 -4.21
N SER A 36 -29.24 -1.22 -3.72
CA SER A 36 -30.23 -0.13 -3.64
C SER A 36 -29.75 1.00 -2.74
N ASP A 37 -29.13 0.68 -1.61
CA ASP A 37 -28.60 1.64 -0.64
C ASP A 37 -27.39 2.36 -1.24
N MET A 38 -26.48 1.65 -1.93
CA MET A 38 -25.36 2.26 -2.63
C MET A 38 -25.80 3.18 -3.79
N MET A 39 -26.85 2.77 -4.53
CA MET A 39 -27.44 3.57 -5.60
C MET A 39 -28.18 4.80 -5.06
N THR A 40 -28.88 4.66 -3.93
CA THR A 40 -29.58 5.76 -3.25
C THR A 40 -28.58 6.79 -2.75
N ILE A 41 -27.47 6.36 -2.14
CA ILE A 41 -26.37 7.23 -1.71
C ILE A 41 -25.74 7.96 -2.91
N ALA A 42 -25.51 7.25 -4.02
CA ALA A 42 -24.95 7.85 -5.24
C ALA A 42 -25.91 8.85 -5.93
N LEU A 43 -27.23 8.66 -5.79
CA LEU A 43 -28.25 9.54 -6.36
C LEU A 43 -28.52 10.78 -5.48
N ASP A 44 -28.43 10.67 -4.15
CA ASP A 44 -28.56 11.80 -3.23
C ASP A 44 -27.40 12.82 -3.37
N ASP A 45 -26.19 12.33 -3.69
CA ASP A 45 -24.99 13.15 -3.88
C ASP A 45 -25.00 13.98 -5.18
N ILE A 46 -25.79 13.61 -6.19
CA ILE A 46 -25.91 14.40 -7.44
C ILE A 46 -26.73 15.68 -7.22
N ASN A 47 -27.60 15.70 -6.20
CA ASN A 47 -28.53 16.81 -5.97
C ASN A 47 -28.02 17.88 -4.98
N ASN A 48 -27.01 17.58 -4.15
CA ASN A 48 -26.48 18.54 -3.16
C ASN A 48 -25.05 18.99 -3.49
N LYS A 49 -24.90 20.23 -3.98
CA LYS A 49 -23.61 20.90 -4.23
C LYS A 49 -22.84 21.16 -2.92
N SER A 50 -22.17 20.16 -2.36
CA SER A 50 -20.99 20.31 -1.49
C SER A 50 -20.44 18.94 -1.12
N PHE A 51 -19.33 18.53 -1.74
CA PHE A 51 -18.68 17.26 -1.44
C PHE A 51 -17.91 17.36 -0.11
N ASN A 52 -18.32 16.61 0.92
CA ASN A 52 -17.56 16.41 2.15
C ASN A 52 -17.19 14.92 2.32
N PRO A 53 -15.93 14.52 2.03
CA PRO A 53 -15.52 13.12 2.08
C PRO A 53 -15.47 12.53 3.51
N ASN A 54 -15.47 13.37 4.55
CA ASN A 54 -15.41 12.91 5.95
C ASN A 54 -16.77 12.42 6.49
N SER A 55 -17.90 12.84 5.91
CA SER A 55 -19.23 12.35 6.30
C SER A 55 -19.53 10.95 5.75
N VAL A 56 -18.99 10.62 4.58
CA VAL A 56 -19.12 9.29 3.96
C VAL A 56 -18.35 8.24 4.75
N MET A 57 -17.18 8.62 5.30
CA MET A 57 -16.34 7.71 6.09
C MET A 57 -16.96 7.41 7.45
N ASN A 58 -17.56 8.40 8.14
CA ASN A 58 -18.18 8.16 9.45
C ASN A 58 -19.49 7.34 9.39
N GLN A 59 -20.24 7.40 8.29
CA GLN A 59 -21.44 6.56 8.13
C GLN A 59 -21.08 5.11 7.72
N SER A 60 -19.97 4.91 6.99
CA SER A 60 -19.49 3.57 6.63
C SER A 60 -18.84 2.81 7.79
N PHE A 61 -18.37 3.49 8.85
CA PHE A 61 -17.91 2.84 10.08
C PHE A 61 -19.04 2.30 10.96
N GLY A 62 -20.26 2.88 10.89
CA GLY A 62 -21.42 2.40 11.67
C GLY A 62 -21.98 1.06 11.19
N MET A 63 -21.86 0.75 9.90
CA MET A 63 -22.26 -0.56 9.34
C MET A 63 -21.30 -1.69 9.68
N LEU A 64 -20.05 -1.38 10.02
CA LEU A 64 -19.03 -2.39 10.30
C LEU A 64 -19.20 -3.04 11.68
N ASP A 65 -19.87 -2.36 12.62
CA ASP A 65 -20.22 -2.89 13.94
C ASP A 65 -21.32 -3.96 13.84
N GLY A 66 -22.24 -3.82 12.87
CA GLY A 66 -23.28 -4.82 12.58
C GLY A 66 -22.76 -6.10 11.92
N LEU A 67 -21.54 -6.09 11.37
CA LEU A 67 -20.90 -7.28 10.78
C LEU A 67 -20.17 -8.15 11.81
N ARG A 68 -19.87 -7.61 13.00
CA ARG A 68 -19.14 -8.31 14.07
C ARG A 68 -20.00 -9.33 14.83
N SER A 69 -21.33 -9.26 14.68
CA SER A 69 -22.30 -10.12 15.37
C SER A 69 -22.82 -11.29 14.54
N MET A 70 -22.33 -11.49 13.30
CA MET A 70 -22.76 -12.58 12.44
C MET A 70 -21.84 -13.81 12.55
N GLU A 71 -21.93 -14.51 13.68
CA GLU A 71 -21.28 -15.82 13.90
C GLU A 71 -21.89 -16.96 13.04
N SER A 72 -22.90 -16.67 12.21
CA SER A 72 -23.67 -17.67 11.45
C SER A 72 -23.16 -18.00 10.05
N LEU A 73 -22.01 -17.45 9.62
CA LEU A 73 -21.46 -17.68 8.27
C LEU A 73 -20.32 -18.73 8.21
N LEU A 74 -20.04 -19.42 9.31
CA LEU A 74 -19.08 -20.54 9.34
C LEU A 74 -19.73 -21.83 8.79
N TYR A 75 -19.56 -22.06 7.48
CA TYR A 75 -19.88 -23.32 6.81
C TYR A 75 -18.93 -24.44 7.28
N LYS A 76 -19.46 -25.42 8.03
CA LYS A 76 -18.73 -26.62 8.52
C LYS A 76 -18.86 -27.81 7.55
N GLY A 77 -18.35 -27.70 6.32
CA GLY A 77 -18.39 -28.78 5.34
C GLY A 77 -17.10 -28.97 4.54
N SER A 78 -16.70 -30.22 4.29
CA SER A 78 -15.40 -30.65 3.71
C SER A 78 -15.32 -30.58 2.17
N SER A 79 -15.68 -29.48 1.53
CA SER A 79 -15.53 -29.34 0.06
C SER A 79 -14.78 -28.06 -0.32
N ASN A 80 -13.88 -28.15 -1.30
CA ASN A 80 -13.07 -27.02 -1.79
C ASN A 80 -13.97 -25.99 -2.49
N VAL A 81 -14.32 -24.92 -1.78
CA VAL A 81 -15.06 -23.77 -2.31
C VAL A 81 -14.10 -22.90 -3.13
N TYR A 82 -14.48 -22.52 -4.35
CA TYR A 82 -13.73 -21.55 -5.15
C TYR A 82 -13.79 -20.18 -4.46
N LEU A 83 -12.65 -19.77 -3.89
CA LEU A 83 -12.46 -18.46 -3.29
C LEU A 83 -12.06 -17.46 -4.38
N PRO A 84 -12.81 -16.37 -4.59
CA PRO A 84 -12.36 -15.30 -5.48
C PRO A 84 -11.08 -14.67 -4.89
N LYS A 85 -10.08 -14.38 -5.72
CA LYS A 85 -8.75 -13.87 -5.32
C LYS A 85 -8.79 -12.62 -4.42
N GLY A 86 -9.91 -11.89 -4.38
CA GLY A 86 -10.10 -10.75 -3.47
C GLY A 86 -10.46 -11.11 -2.03
N LEU A 87 -10.95 -12.33 -1.77
CA LEU A 87 -11.32 -12.78 -0.41
C LEU A 87 -10.14 -13.41 0.36
N GLU A 88 -9.08 -13.79 -0.33
CA GLU A 88 -7.87 -14.34 0.29
C GLU A 88 -7.14 -13.28 1.14
N PHE A 89 -7.24 -12.01 0.75
CA PHE A 89 -6.81 -10.86 1.53
C PHE A 89 -7.59 -10.70 2.85
N VAL A 90 -8.85 -11.12 2.89
CA VAL A 90 -9.74 -10.98 4.06
C VAL A 90 -9.61 -12.16 5.01
N LEU A 91 -9.34 -13.37 4.50
CA LEU A 91 -9.22 -14.59 5.30
C LEU A 91 -7.80 -14.85 5.82
N GLN A 92 -6.77 -14.26 5.21
CA GLN A 92 -5.38 -14.32 5.68
C GLN A 92 -5.08 -13.25 6.75
N LYS A 93 -6.00 -13.03 7.68
CA LYS A 93 -5.81 -12.14 8.84
C LYS A 93 -6.30 -12.80 10.12
N ASN A 94 -5.83 -14.02 10.37
CA ASN A 94 -6.01 -14.72 11.66
C ASN A 94 -4.70 -15.03 12.40
N ASP A 95 -3.56 -14.54 11.91
CA ASP A 95 -2.31 -14.43 12.70
C ASP A 95 -2.07 -13.00 13.20
N PHE A 96 -3.14 -12.25 13.48
CA PHE A 96 -3.04 -11.09 14.36
C PHE A 96 -2.93 -11.62 15.79
N SER A 97 -1.78 -12.22 16.10
CA SER A 97 -1.31 -12.34 17.47
C SER A 97 -1.12 -10.91 17.94
N SER A 98 -2.13 -10.42 18.65
CA SER A 98 -2.05 -9.32 19.58
C SER A 98 -1.02 -9.67 20.65
N THR A 99 0.27 -9.60 20.29
CA THR A 99 1.26 -9.14 21.24
C THR A 99 1.05 -7.64 21.31
N ASP A 100 0.20 -7.30 22.27
CA ASP A 100 0.13 -6.00 22.92
C ASP A 100 1.53 -5.70 23.48
N ASP A 101 2.46 -5.31 22.60
CA ASP A 101 3.75 -4.78 23.01
C ASP A 101 3.57 -3.28 23.17
N SER A 102 3.07 -2.93 24.35
CA SER A 102 3.11 -1.61 24.97
C SER A 102 4.56 -1.17 25.25
N SER A 103 5.42 -1.23 24.22
CA SER A 103 6.65 -0.47 24.09
C SER A 103 6.41 0.53 22.96
N GLY A 104 6.88 1.79 23.09
CA GLY A 104 6.65 2.86 22.11
C GLY A 104 7.35 2.65 20.75
N ASN A 105 7.35 1.43 20.21
CA ASN A 105 7.95 1.03 18.96
C ASN A 105 6.95 1.25 17.82
N THR A 106 7.13 2.34 17.08
CA THR A 106 6.33 2.60 15.89
C THR A 106 6.62 1.50 14.86
N ASN A 107 5.64 0.62 14.62
CA ASN A 107 5.83 -0.52 13.72
C ASN A 107 5.68 -0.08 12.26
N PHE A 108 6.82 0.14 11.59
CA PHE A 108 6.84 0.55 10.17
C PHE A 108 6.62 -0.60 9.17
N SER A 109 6.53 -1.86 9.63
CA SER A 109 6.51 -3.04 8.74
C SER A 109 5.35 -3.02 7.74
N GLY A 110 4.19 -2.50 8.14
CA GLY A 110 3.03 -2.37 7.26
C GLY A 110 3.28 -1.42 6.09
N PHE A 111 3.92 -0.28 6.33
CA PHE A 111 4.29 0.69 5.29
C PHE A 111 5.35 0.12 4.36
N ILE A 112 6.37 -0.56 4.92
CA ILE A 112 7.44 -1.19 4.14
C ILE A 112 6.88 -2.26 3.20
N LYS A 113 5.98 -3.13 3.68
CA LYS A 113 5.35 -4.16 2.84
C LYS A 113 4.55 -3.56 1.70
N ARG A 114 3.72 -2.54 1.97
CA ARG A 114 2.96 -1.84 0.92
C ARG A 114 3.86 -1.20 -0.12
N ALA A 115 4.94 -0.56 0.30
CA ALA A 115 5.90 0.06 -0.62
C ALA A 115 6.64 -0.99 -1.47
N ALA A 116 7.05 -2.10 -0.85
CA ALA A 116 7.67 -3.25 -1.53
C ALA A 116 6.76 -3.81 -2.63
N GLU A 117 5.49 -4.05 -2.32
CA GLU A 117 4.48 -4.53 -3.28
C GLU A 117 4.24 -3.51 -4.39
N THR A 118 4.06 -2.23 -4.04
CA THR A 118 3.75 -1.15 -5.01
C THR A 118 4.86 -0.97 -6.04
N TYR A 119 6.12 -1.03 -5.63
CA TYR A 119 7.27 -0.74 -6.48
C TYR A 119 8.04 -1.98 -6.93
N GLY A 120 7.56 -3.19 -6.60
CA GLY A 120 8.22 -4.44 -6.97
C GLY A 120 9.64 -4.54 -6.41
N LEU A 121 9.80 -4.20 -5.14
CA LEU A 121 11.08 -4.24 -4.41
C LEU A 121 11.06 -5.32 -3.32
N PRO A 122 12.19 -5.97 -3.03
CA PRO A 122 12.28 -6.84 -1.85
C PRO A 122 12.04 -6.05 -0.56
N VAL A 123 11.21 -6.57 0.34
CA VAL A 123 10.95 -5.97 1.67
C VAL A 123 12.27 -5.71 2.40
N ASN A 124 13.16 -6.72 2.44
CA ASN A 124 14.45 -6.62 3.13
C ASN A 124 15.35 -5.52 2.56
N LEU A 125 15.23 -5.20 1.26
CA LEU A 125 16.03 -4.14 0.64
C LEU A 125 15.60 -2.77 1.17
N ILE A 126 14.29 -2.50 1.21
CA ILE A 126 13.75 -1.25 1.77
C ILE A 126 14.11 -1.13 3.26
N THR A 127 13.92 -2.21 4.03
CA THR A 127 14.27 -2.26 5.45
C THR A 127 15.75 -1.96 5.67
N SER A 128 16.64 -2.50 4.83
CA SER A 128 18.09 -2.29 4.92
C SER A 128 18.49 -0.85 4.62
N VAL A 129 17.83 -0.21 3.66
CA VAL A 129 18.01 1.22 3.37
C VAL A 129 17.56 2.05 4.57
N ILE A 130 16.34 1.83 5.10
CA ILE A 130 15.85 2.56 6.29
C ILE A 130 16.80 2.40 7.48
N LYS A 131 17.29 1.18 7.73
CA LYS A 131 18.25 0.91 8.81
C LYS A 131 19.52 1.74 8.64
N GLN A 132 20.06 1.83 7.42
CA GLN A 132 21.26 2.60 7.15
C GLN A 132 21.03 4.11 7.16
N GLU A 133 19.87 4.58 6.72
CA GLU A 133 19.56 6.00 6.56
C GLU A 133 19.24 6.68 7.91
N SER A 134 18.37 6.08 8.72
CA SER A 134 17.88 6.72 9.94
C SER A 134 17.86 5.84 11.17
N ASP A 135 18.23 4.57 11.05
CA ASP A 135 18.04 3.57 12.09
C ASP A 135 16.59 3.54 12.61
N PHE A 136 15.62 3.61 11.68
CA PHE A 136 14.18 3.68 11.95
C PHE A 136 13.72 4.93 12.73
N ASN A 137 14.53 5.98 12.82
CA ASN A 137 14.07 7.27 13.32
C ASN A 137 13.32 8.04 12.22
N ASN A 138 12.01 8.21 12.35
CA ASN A 138 11.19 8.95 11.39
C ASN A 138 11.32 10.48 11.48
N THR A 139 11.94 11.00 12.54
CA THR A 139 12.20 12.43 12.73
C THR A 139 13.65 12.82 12.43
N ALA A 140 14.45 11.89 11.89
CA ALA A 140 15.85 12.11 11.60
C ALA A 140 16.06 13.22 10.55
N VAL A 141 17.06 14.08 10.80
CA VAL A 141 17.51 15.13 9.87
C VAL A 141 19.03 15.07 9.77
N SER A 142 19.57 14.92 8.56
CA SER A 142 21.02 14.94 8.34
C SER A 142 21.57 16.38 8.33
N GLY A 143 22.89 16.52 8.46
CA GLY A 143 23.55 17.83 8.32
C GLY A 143 23.39 18.48 6.94
N ALA A 144 23.09 17.70 5.91
CA ALA A 144 22.77 18.18 4.57
C ALA A 144 21.28 18.50 4.36
N GLY A 145 20.43 18.19 5.35
CA GLY A 145 18.98 18.43 5.31
C GLY A 145 18.14 17.29 4.73
N ALA A 146 18.69 16.08 4.66
CA ALA A 146 17.90 14.88 4.33
C ALA A 146 16.97 14.54 5.50
N MET A 147 15.74 14.09 5.23
CA MET A 147 14.69 13.97 6.25
C MET A 147 13.98 12.60 6.25
N GLY A 148 13.64 12.13 7.44
CA GLY A 148 12.77 10.97 7.67
C GLY A 148 13.47 9.61 7.54
N LEU A 149 12.65 8.55 7.46
CA LEU A 149 13.10 7.16 7.50
C LEU A 149 14.08 6.76 6.40
N MET A 150 13.87 7.26 5.19
CA MET A 150 14.67 6.99 4.00
C MET A 150 15.51 8.21 3.58
N GLN A 151 15.66 9.19 4.48
CA GLN A 151 16.51 10.38 4.33
C GLN A 151 16.39 11.04 2.95
N LEU A 152 15.18 11.47 2.60
CA LEU A 152 14.95 12.17 1.34
C LEU A 152 15.42 13.62 1.43
N MET A 153 16.23 14.05 0.47
CA MET A 153 16.55 15.47 0.29
C MET A 153 15.27 16.25 -0.06
N PRO A 154 15.10 17.52 0.38
CA PRO A 154 13.86 18.26 0.19
C PRO A 154 13.42 18.40 -1.28
N GLY A 155 14.38 18.63 -2.19
CA GLY A 155 14.11 18.68 -3.63
C GLY A 155 13.64 17.34 -4.20
N THR A 156 14.24 16.24 -3.72
CA THR A 156 13.86 14.87 -4.10
C THR A 156 12.47 14.52 -3.56
N ALA A 157 12.19 14.81 -2.29
CA ALA A 157 10.88 14.62 -1.68
C ALA A 157 9.77 15.33 -2.49
N LYS A 158 9.99 16.60 -2.85
CA LYS A 158 9.08 17.38 -3.69
C LYS A 158 8.86 16.75 -5.07
N PHE A 159 9.94 16.31 -5.73
CA PHE A 159 9.85 15.64 -7.03
C PHE A 159 9.05 14.33 -6.95
N LEU A 160 9.13 13.62 -5.83
CA LEU A 160 8.44 12.34 -5.63
C LEU A 160 6.99 12.49 -5.19
N GLY A 161 6.56 13.69 -4.81
CA GLY A 161 5.21 13.98 -4.31
C GLY A 161 5.04 13.76 -2.80
N VAL A 162 6.15 13.71 -2.05
CA VAL A 162 6.14 13.64 -0.57
C VAL A 162 5.83 15.04 -0.02
N GLN A 163 4.71 15.17 0.70
CA GLN A 163 4.27 16.44 1.28
C GLN A 163 4.87 16.65 2.67
N ASP A 164 4.92 15.58 3.47
CA ASP A 164 5.57 15.55 4.77
C ASP A 164 6.63 14.44 4.79
N SER A 165 7.91 14.83 4.92
CA SER A 165 9.02 13.88 4.99
C SER A 165 9.13 13.18 6.35
N PHE A 166 8.46 13.67 7.40
CA PHE A 166 8.42 13.04 8.72
C PHE A 166 7.26 12.06 8.88
N ASP A 167 6.26 12.13 7.99
CA ASP A 167 5.23 11.11 7.87
C ASP A 167 5.85 9.78 7.38
N PRO A 168 5.80 8.70 8.18
CA PRO A 168 6.46 7.44 7.83
C PRO A 168 5.99 6.85 6.50
N GLU A 169 4.69 6.88 6.23
CA GLU A 169 4.13 6.28 5.03
C GLU A 169 4.59 7.02 3.77
N GLN A 170 4.45 8.34 3.75
CA GLN A 170 4.88 9.17 2.62
C GLN A 170 6.39 9.04 2.39
N ASN A 171 7.19 9.07 3.44
CA ASN A 171 8.65 8.98 3.31
C ASN A 171 9.09 7.62 2.77
N ILE A 172 8.53 6.51 3.29
CA ILE A 172 8.82 5.15 2.81
C ILE A 172 8.36 4.99 1.36
N MET A 173 7.14 5.43 1.02
CA MET A 173 6.62 5.33 -0.34
C MET A 173 7.44 6.16 -1.33
N GLY A 174 7.87 7.36 -0.95
CA GLY A 174 8.75 8.20 -1.75
C GLY A 174 10.14 7.58 -1.94
N GLY A 175 10.79 7.13 -0.86
CA GLY A 175 12.10 6.52 -0.93
C GLY A 175 12.11 5.20 -1.71
N ALA A 176 11.10 4.36 -1.54
CA ALA A 176 10.94 3.14 -2.33
C ALA A 176 10.75 3.43 -3.82
N LYS A 177 9.95 4.44 -4.18
CA LYS A 177 9.80 4.91 -5.56
C LYS A 177 11.14 5.33 -6.15
N TYR A 178 11.92 6.12 -5.41
CA TYR A 178 13.23 6.59 -5.87
C TYR A 178 14.23 5.44 -6.01
N LEU A 179 14.24 4.49 -5.07
CA LEU A 179 15.08 3.30 -5.13
C LEU A 179 14.75 2.43 -6.36
N ARG A 180 13.46 2.24 -6.67
CA ARG A 180 13.01 1.55 -7.89
C ARG A 180 13.51 2.26 -9.14
N GLN A 181 13.42 3.58 -9.22
CA GLN A 181 13.96 4.36 -10.34
C GLN A 181 15.47 4.14 -10.51
N MET A 182 16.23 4.06 -9.41
CA MET A 182 17.67 3.77 -9.48
C MET A 182 17.94 2.35 -9.97
N LEU A 183 17.16 1.36 -9.53
CA LEU A 183 17.27 -0.01 -10.02
C LEU A 183 16.93 -0.13 -11.50
N ASP A 184 15.88 0.54 -11.97
CA ASP A 184 15.52 0.57 -13.39
C ASP A 184 16.63 1.20 -14.24
N GLN A 185 17.27 2.25 -13.71
CA GLN A 185 18.27 2.99 -14.46
C GLN A 185 19.62 2.27 -14.54
N PHE A 186 20.02 1.52 -13.49
CA PHE A 186 21.36 0.94 -13.40
C PHE A 186 21.39 -0.60 -13.43
N GLY A 187 20.23 -1.26 -13.36
CA GLY A 187 20.07 -2.71 -13.59
C GLY A 187 20.60 -3.63 -12.48
N ASN A 188 21.34 -3.12 -11.50
CA ASN A 188 21.81 -3.90 -10.36
C ASN A 188 21.72 -3.11 -9.04
N ILE A 189 21.63 -3.88 -7.94
CA ILE A 189 21.40 -3.33 -6.60
C ILE A 189 22.56 -2.44 -6.14
N GLU A 190 23.81 -2.81 -6.41
CA GLU A 190 24.98 -2.06 -5.92
C GLU A 190 25.04 -0.65 -6.51
N LEU A 191 24.85 -0.54 -7.83
CA LEU A 191 24.81 0.75 -8.51
C LEU A 191 23.56 1.56 -8.16
N ALA A 192 22.43 0.89 -7.93
CA ALA A 192 21.22 1.57 -7.49
C ALA A 192 21.38 2.20 -6.10
N LEU A 193 22.01 1.49 -5.16
CA LEU A 193 22.33 2.01 -3.82
C LEU A 193 23.37 3.13 -3.90
N ALA A 194 24.39 2.99 -4.75
CA ALA A 194 25.35 4.06 -4.98
C ALA A 194 24.68 5.32 -5.56
N ALA A 195 23.72 5.15 -6.48
CA ALA A 195 22.98 6.25 -7.08
C ALA A 195 21.98 6.88 -6.10
N TYR A 196 21.39 6.09 -5.20
CA TYR A 196 20.52 6.58 -4.15
C TYR A 196 21.29 7.53 -3.22
N ASN A 197 22.48 7.14 -2.78
CA ASN A 197 23.32 7.92 -1.86
C ASN A 197 24.09 9.07 -2.53
N ALA A 198 24.82 8.79 -3.62
CA ALA A 198 25.70 9.77 -4.27
C ALA A 198 25.01 10.55 -5.40
N GLY A 199 23.80 10.15 -5.78
CA GLY A 199 23.09 10.67 -6.94
C GLY A 199 23.46 9.95 -8.25
N PRO A 200 22.48 9.77 -9.16
CA PRO A 200 22.68 9.06 -10.43
C PRO A 200 23.70 9.72 -11.37
N GLY A 201 23.88 11.05 -11.27
CA GLY A 201 24.86 11.77 -12.07
C GLY A 201 26.30 11.36 -11.76
N ASN A 202 26.60 11.09 -10.47
CA ASN A 202 27.93 10.64 -10.07
C ASN A 202 28.18 9.19 -10.53
N VAL A 203 27.19 8.30 -10.38
CA VAL A 203 27.34 6.92 -10.87
C VAL A 203 27.58 6.88 -12.39
N LYS A 204 26.86 7.71 -13.16
CA LYS A 204 27.11 7.87 -14.61
C LYS A 204 28.50 8.44 -14.91
N LYS A 205 28.93 9.45 -14.17
CA LYS A 205 30.23 10.11 -14.36
C LYS A 205 31.40 9.16 -14.16
N TYR A 206 31.31 8.27 -13.16
CA TYR A 206 32.36 7.32 -12.82
C TYR A 206 32.18 5.94 -13.46
N ASP A 207 31.11 5.75 -14.23
CA ASP A 207 30.73 4.47 -14.84
C ASP A 207 30.70 3.30 -13.83
N GLY A 208 30.18 3.58 -12.63
CA GLY A 208 30.25 2.65 -11.51
C GLY A 208 30.03 3.33 -10.16
N ILE A 209 30.37 2.62 -9.09
CA ILE A 209 30.33 3.18 -7.74
C ILE A 209 31.40 4.29 -7.65
N PRO A 210 31.03 5.56 -7.37
CA PRO A 210 31.98 6.66 -7.28
C PRO A 210 33.05 6.37 -6.22
N PRO A 211 34.29 6.92 -6.37
CA PRO A 211 35.36 6.76 -5.39
C PRO A 211 35.15 7.63 -4.13
N PHE A 212 33.91 7.72 -3.67
CA PHE A 212 33.52 8.41 -2.45
C PHE A 212 33.49 7.39 -1.32
N LYS A 213 34.33 7.59 -0.31
CA LYS A 213 34.46 6.62 0.79
C LYS A 213 33.13 6.40 1.50
N GLU A 214 32.34 7.46 1.66
CA GLU A 214 30.99 7.41 2.22
C GLU A 214 30.08 6.48 1.41
N THR A 215 29.99 6.65 0.10
CA THR A 215 29.13 5.86 -0.78
C THR A 215 29.54 4.39 -0.82
N GLN A 216 30.83 4.09 -0.90
CA GLN A 216 31.33 2.71 -0.86
C GLN A 216 30.97 2.01 0.46
N ASN A 217 31.12 2.73 1.58
CA ASN A 217 30.72 2.24 2.89
C ASN A 217 29.20 2.06 2.99
N TYR A 218 28.42 3.00 2.45
CA TYR A 218 26.96 2.95 2.41
C TYR A 218 26.47 1.69 1.69
N VAL A 219 26.94 1.46 0.46
CA VAL A 219 26.58 0.27 -0.33
C VAL A 219 26.93 -1.00 0.44
N SER A 220 28.15 -1.07 1.01
CA SER A 220 28.59 -2.24 1.77
C SER A 220 27.71 -2.52 2.99
N LYS A 221 27.34 -1.48 3.76
CA LYS A 221 26.49 -1.62 4.95
C LYS A 221 25.08 -2.09 4.59
N VAL A 222 24.45 -1.46 3.58
CA VAL A 222 23.10 -1.84 3.14
C VAL A 222 23.08 -3.28 2.64
N LEU A 223 24.06 -3.70 1.85
CA LEU A 223 24.14 -5.09 1.37
C LEU A 223 24.36 -6.10 2.51
N ASN A 224 25.09 -5.72 3.56
CA ASN A 224 25.25 -6.57 4.74
C ASN A 224 23.91 -6.72 5.49
N TYR A 225 23.17 -5.63 5.69
CA TYR A 225 21.83 -5.69 6.27
C TYR A 225 20.88 -6.52 5.40
N TYR A 226 20.98 -6.42 4.07
CA TYR A 226 20.08 -7.09 3.14
C TYR A 226 20.24 -8.61 3.11
N LYS A 227 21.46 -9.11 3.40
CA LYS A 227 21.77 -10.55 3.41
C LYS A 227 21.38 -11.26 4.70
N THR A 228 21.04 -10.50 5.75
CA THR A 228 20.75 -11.01 7.09
C THR A 228 19.24 -11.13 7.29
#